data_AF-A0A1V4R997-F1
#
_entry.id   AF-A0A1V4R997-F1
#
_cell.length_a   1.000
_cell.length_b   1.000
_cell.length_c   1.000
_cell.angle_alpha   90.00
_cell.angle_beta   90.00
_cell.angle_gamma   90.00
#
_symmetry.space_group_name_H-M   'P 1'
#
loop_
_entity.id
_entity.type
_entity.pdbx_description
1 polymer ?
#
loop_
_entity_poly.entity_id
_entity_poly.type
_entity_poly.pdbx_seq_one_letter_code
_entity_poly.pdbx_strand_id
1 'polypeptide(L)'
;MGKVKKDAVMDISTLKDMKISELNKVAKNLGVNGISGVKKQDLIFRILQAQAEKEGLMFGVGVIEVLSEGFGFLRSPNYNYLPSPDDIYVSPSQIRKFSLRTGDTVSGQIRPPKDNEKYFALLKVEAVNFEDPEEARNRVLFDNLTPMYPKSRFILETTPEELSTRVMDLLCPTGKGQRGLIVAPPYSGKTVILQKVANAIMKNYPDVILIILLIDERPEEVTEMKNIV
;
A
#
# COMPACT_ATOMS: atom_id res chain seq x y z
N MET A 1 -33.89 -3.69 -26.13
CA MET A 1 -32.44 -3.61 -26.47
C MET A 1 -31.86 -2.35 -25.87
N GLY A 2 -31.36 -2.42 -24.63
CA GLY A 2 -30.70 -1.31 -23.96
C GLY A 2 -29.23 -1.25 -24.40
N LYS A 3 -28.83 -0.14 -25.03
CA LYS A 3 -27.45 0.12 -25.44
C LYS A 3 -26.54 0.05 -24.21
N VAL A 4 -25.64 -0.93 -24.16
CA VAL A 4 -24.52 -0.95 -23.21
C VAL A 4 -23.71 0.32 -23.48
N LYS A 5 -23.68 1.25 -22.53
CA LYS A 5 -22.84 2.45 -22.62
C LYS A 5 -21.40 2.00 -22.82
N LYS A 6 -20.77 2.60 -23.84
CA LYS A 6 -19.34 2.58 -24.15
C LYS A 6 -18.52 2.58 -22.84
N ASP A 7 -17.52 1.72 -22.74
CA ASP A 7 -16.60 1.57 -21.60
C ASP A 7 -16.15 2.94 -21.08
N ALA A 8 -16.86 3.47 -20.08
CA ALA A 8 -16.52 4.74 -19.48
C ALA A 8 -15.34 4.51 -18.54
N VAL A 9 -14.27 5.29 -18.71
CA VAL A 9 -13.21 5.43 -17.71
C VAL A 9 -13.89 5.78 -16.39
N MET A 10 -13.57 5.01 -15.34
CA MET A 10 -14.22 5.16 -14.05
C MET A 10 -13.23 5.78 -13.08
N ASP A 11 -13.63 6.87 -12.43
CA ASP A 11 -12.81 7.52 -11.43
C ASP A 11 -12.75 6.70 -10.13
N ILE A 12 -11.71 6.92 -9.33
CA ILE A 12 -11.48 6.18 -8.08
C ILE A 12 -12.64 6.29 -7.10
N SER A 13 -13.30 7.45 -7.02
CA SER A 13 -14.49 7.67 -6.19
C SER A 13 -15.62 6.70 -6.56
N THR A 14 -15.88 6.51 -7.85
CA THR A 14 -16.88 5.56 -8.36
C THR A 14 -16.48 4.13 -8.02
N LEU A 15 -15.21 3.77 -8.22
CA LEU A 15 -14.71 2.42 -7.94
C LEU A 15 -14.75 2.08 -6.44
N LYS A 16 -14.54 3.06 -5.54
CA LYS A 16 -14.65 2.88 -4.10
C LYS A 16 -16.07 2.54 -3.66
N ASP A 17 -17.09 3.16 -4.25
CA ASP A 17 -18.49 2.93 -3.87
C ASP A 17 -19.05 1.60 -4.39
N MET A 18 -18.40 1.00 -5.39
CA MET A 18 -18.82 -0.27 -5.96
C MET A 18 -18.60 -1.46 -5.01
N LYS A 19 -19.45 -2.47 -5.15
CA LYS A 19 -19.29 -3.75 -4.44
C LYS A 19 -18.16 -4.55 -5.07
N ILE A 20 -17.51 -5.41 -4.28
CA ILE A 20 -16.40 -6.26 -4.77
C ILE A 20 -16.84 -7.14 -5.96
N SER A 21 -18.10 -7.60 -5.97
CA SER A 21 -18.69 -8.35 -7.07
C SER A 21 -18.79 -7.54 -8.37
N GLU A 22 -18.97 -6.23 -8.28
CA GLU A 22 -19.05 -5.33 -9.44
C GLU A 22 -17.66 -4.97 -9.93
N LEU A 23 -16.73 -4.69 -9.01
CA LEU A 23 -15.31 -4.49 -9.34
C LEU A 23 -14.72 -5.71 -10.06
N ASN A 24 -15.06 -6.92 -9.63
CA ASN A 24 -14.66 -8.15 -10.31
C ASN A 24 -15.16 -8.23 -11.76
N LYS A 25 -16.38 -7.72 -12.04
CA LYS A 25 -16.93 -7.65 -13.40
C LYS A 25 -16.17 -6.62 -14.24
N VAL A 26 -15.92 -5.44 -13.69
CA VAL A 26 -15.15 -4.37 -14.36
C VAL A 26 -13.74 -4.87 -14.70
N ALA A 27 -13.04 -5.46 -13.73
CA ALA A 27 -11.71 -6.02 -13.91
C ALA A 27 -11.68 -7.12 -14.99
N LYS A 28 -12.68 -8.01 -15.01
CA LYS A 28 -12.81 -9.05 -16.05
C LYS A 28 -13.03 -8.46 -17.45
N ASN A 29 -13.85 -7.42 -17.58
CA ASN A 29 -14.08 -6.73 -18.86
C ASN A 29 -12.83 -5.97 -19.35
N LEU A 30 -11.97 -5.54 -18.43
CA LEU A 30 -10.69 -4.92 -18.74
C LEU A 30 -9.58 -5.93 -19.04
N GLY A 31 -9.82 -7.24 -18.84
CA GLY A 31 -8.83 -8.29 -19.06
C GLY A 31 -7.81 -8.44 -17.91
N VAL A 32 -8.13 -7.94 -16.72
CA VAL A 32 -7.27 -8.08 -15.53
C VAL A 32 -7.27 -9.54 -15.08
N ASN A 33 -6.08 -10.14 -15.00
CA ASN A 33 -5.91 -11.53 -14.54
C ASN A 33 -5.68 -11.61 -13.02
N GLY A 34 -5.89 -12.80 -12.45
CA GLY A 34 -5.54 -13.08 -11.04
C GLY A 34 -6.33 -12.25 -10.02
N ILE A 35 -7.63 -12.04 -10.24
CA ILE A 35 -8.51 -11.21 -9.41
C ILE A 35 -8.98 -11.93 -8.12
N SER A 36 -8.90 -13.26 -8.08
CA SER A 36 -9.40 -14.05 -6.95
C SER A 36 -8.59 -13.80 -5.67
N GLY A 37 -9.27 -13.46 -4.57
CA GLY A 37 -8.64 -13.23 -3.26
C GLY A 37 -7.90 -11.89 -3.13
N VAL A 38 -7.97 -11.03 -4.15
CA VAL A 38 -7.34 -9.70 -4.13
C VAL A 38 -8.14 -8.75 -3.24
N LYS A 39 -7.45 -7.95 -2.41
CA LYS A 39 -8.09 -6.93 -1.57
C LYS A 39 -8.79 -5.90 -2.44
N LYS A 40 -9.86 -5.28 -1.91
CA LYS A 40 -10.64 -4.29 -2.66
C LYS A 40 -9.77 -3.14 -3.20
N GLN A 41 -8.85 -2.63 -2.39
CA GLN A 41 -7.94 -1.54 -2.77
C GLN A 41 -7.03 -1.95 -3.94
N ASP A 42 -6.40 -3.12 -3.85
CA ASP A 42 -5.54 -3.66 -4.91
C ASP A 42 -6.32 -3.93 -6.21
N LEU A 43 -7.59 -4.34 -6.09
CA LEU A 43 -8.45 -4.56 -7.25
C LEU A 43 -8.79 -3.25 -7.96
N ILE A 44 -9.16 -2.21 -7.21
CA ILE A 44 -9.39 -0.86 -7.73
C ILE A 44 -8.14 -0.36 -8.46
N PHE A 45 -6.97 -0.58 -7.85
CA PHE A 45 -5.70 -0.21 -8.43
C PHE A 45 -5.44 -0.88 -9.79
N ARG A 46 -5.61 -2.21 -9.87
CA ARG A 46 -5.44 -2.96 -11.13
C ARG A 46 -6.43 -2.52 -12.21
N ILE A 47 -7.64 -2.10 -11.82
CA ILE A 47 -8.63 -1.55 -12.75
C ILE A 47 -8.16 -0.22 -13.32
N LEU A 48 -7.68 0.70 -12.48
CA LEU A 48 -7.14 2.00 -12.92
C LEU A 48 -5.95 1.82 -13.86
N GLN A 49 -5.03 0.92 -13.52
CA GLN A 49 -3.91 0.57 -14.38
C GLN A 49 -4.37 0.05 -15.75
N ALA A 50 -5.28 -0.93 -15.77
CA ALA A 50 -5.77 -1.51 -17.01
C ALA A 50 -6.57 -0.52 -17.87
N GLN A 51 -7.24 0.45 -17.26
CA GLN A 51 -7.89 1.55 -17.97
C GLN A 51 -6.87 2.45 -18.67
N ALA A 52 -5.82 2.88 -17.97
CA ALA A 52 -4.75 3.69 -18.55
C ALA A 52 -4.03 2.95 -19.69
N GLU A 53 -3.71 1.67 -19.50
CA GLU A 53 -3.05 0.84 -20.52
C GLU A 53 -3.91 0.66 -21.79
N LYS A 54 -5.24 0.49 -21.64
CA LYS A 54 -6.16 0.44 -22.78
C LYS A 54 -6.21 1.75 -23.58
N GLU A 55 -5.97 2.89 -22.93
CA GLU A 55 -5.85 4.19 -23.58
C GLU A 55 -4.45 4.45 -24.16
N GLY A 56 -3.54 3.47 -24.06
CA GLY A 56 -2.16 3.60 -24.52
C GLY A 56 -1.28 4.47 -23.59
N LEU A 57 -1.75 4.73 -22.37
CA LEU A 57 -1.04 5.52 -21.38
C LEU A 57 -0.27 4.60 -20.43
N MET A 58 0.88 5.07 -19.95
CA MET A 58 1.62 4.37 -18.90
C MET A 58 1.04 4.73 -17.54
N PHE A 59 1.10 3.79 -16.59
CA PHE A 59 0.60 3.98 -15.24
C PHE A 59 1.69 3.64 -14.23
N GLY A 60 1.80 4.44 -13.18
CA GLY A 60 2.87 4.32 -12.19
C GLY A 60 2.39 4.50 -10.76
N VAL A 61 3.13 3.92 -9.83
CA VAL A 61 2.92 4.02 -8.38
C VAL A 61 4.24 4.15 -7.69
N GLY A 62 4.24 4.94 -6.62
CA GLY A 62 5.24 4.82 -5.58
C GLY A 62 4.89 5.67 -4.38
N VAL A 63 5.73 5.57 -3.37
CA VAL A 63 5.65 6.43 -2.19
C VAL A 63 6.47 7.67 -2.48
N ILE A 64 5.85 8.85 -2.39
CA ILE A 64 6.53 10.10 -2.69
C ILE A 64 7.58 10.41 -1.63
N GLU A 65 8.75 10.81 -2.08
CA GLU A 65 9.77 11.50 -1.31
C GLU A 65 9.91 12.92 -1.86
N VAL A 66 9.53 13.92 -1.07
CA VAL A 66 9.68 15.33 -1.41
C VAL A 66 11.05 15.81 -0.94
N LEU A 67 11.85 16.33 -1.87
CA LEU A 67 13.19 16.86 -1.61
C LEU A 67 13.13 18.34 -1.19
N SER A 68 14.25 18.84 -0.65
CA SER A 68 14.39 20.22 -0.16
C SER A 68 14.05 21.30 -1.19
N GLU A 69 14.29 21.01 -2.45
CA GLU A 69 14.06 21.86 -3.62
C GLU A 69 12.58 21.91 -4.03
N GLY A 70 11.72 21.14 -3.36
CA GLY A 70 10.27 21.17 -3.52
C GLY A 70 9.71 20.29 -4.64
N PHE A 71 10.55 19.61 -5.41
CA PHE A 71 10.15 18.49 -6.28
C PHE A 71 10.31 17.16 -5.54
N GLY A 72 9.79 16.07 -6.11
CA GLY A 72 9.89 14.77 -5.47
C GLY A 72 9.98 13.61 -6.45
N PHE A 73 10.19 12.42 -5.90
CA PHE A 73 10.20 11.16 -6.63
C PHE A 73 9.26 10.16 -5.98
N LEU A 74 8.50 9.42 -6.79
CA LEU A 74 7.78 8.25 -6.31
C LEU A 74 8.76 7.08 -6.25
N ARG A 75 9.10 6.66 -5.04
CA ARG A 75 9.99 5.53 -4.76
C ARG A 75 9.20 4.23 -4.81
N SER A 76 9.82 3.21 -5.40
CA SER A 76 9.18 1.90 -5.54
C SER A 76 9.43 1.00 -4.32
N PRO A 77 8.39 0.32 -3.80
CA PRO A 77 8.57 -0.69 -2.76
C PRO A 77 9.42 -1.88 -3.21
N ASN A 78 9.47 -2.17 -4.53
CA ASN A 78 10.28 -3.27 -5.08
C ASN A 78 11.78 -3.03 -4.90
N TYR A 79 12.19 -1.77 -4.75
CA TYR A 79 13.57 -1.35 -4.50
C TYR A 79 13.77 -0.91 -3.05
N ASN A 80 12.91 -1.35 -2.13
CA ASN A 80 12.94 -0.98 -0.71
C ASN A 80 12.94 0.54 -0.47
N TYR A 81 12.26 1.29 -1.34
CA TYR A 81 12.20 2.76 -1.33
C TYR A 81 13.55 3.47 -1.54
N LEU A 82 14.57 2.75 -2.01
CA LEU A 82 15.84 3.35 -2.40
C LEU A 82 15.74 4.04 -3.76
N PRO A 83 16.60 5.04 -4.04
CA PRO A 83 16.68 5.67 -5.34
C PRO A 83 16.92 4.66 -6.46
N SER A 84 16.09 4.73 -7.50
CA SER A 84 16.12 3.84 -8.66
C SER A 84 16.02 4.63 -9.97
N PRO A 85 16.60 4.15 -11.08
CA PRO A 85 16.39 4.74 -12.41
C PRO A 85 14.91 4.80 -12.83
N ASP A 86 14.08 3.90 -12.28
CA ASP A 86 12.65 3.79 -12.60
C ASP A 86 11.78 4.73 -11.73
N ASP A 87 12.39 5.58 -10.90
CA ASP A 87 11.64 6.52 -10.07
C ASP A 87 10.87 7.54 -10.93
N ILE A 88 9.67 7.89 -10.45
CA ILE A 88 8.77 8.78 -11.16
C ILE A 88 8.91 10.19 -10.58
N TYR A 89 9.39 11.11 -11.39
CA TYR A 89 9.47 12.52 -11.06
C TYR A 89 8.07 13.14 -10.83
N VAL A 90 7.96 13.90 -9.74
CA VAL A 90 6.78 14.69 -9.39
C VAL A 90 7.16 16.14 -9.28
N SER A 91 6.45 16.99 -10.04
CA SER A 91 6.74 18.42 -10.09
C SER A 91 6.29 19.15 -8.81
N PRO A 92 6.94 20.28 -8.45
CA PRO A 92 6.52 21.10 -7.31
C PRO A 92 5.07 21.61 -7.42
N SER A 93 4.57 21.83 -8.64
CA SER A 93 3.19 22.26 -8.87
C SER A 93 2.19 21.16 -8.52
N GLN A 94 2.47 19.89 -8.87
CA GLN A 94 1.64 18.75 -8.47
C GLN A 94 1.66 18.53 -6.96
N ILE A 95 2.85 18.60 -6.34
CA ILE A 95 3.01 18.48 -4.88
C ILE A 95 2.15 19.52 -4.16
N ARG A 96 2.24 20.80 -4.57
CA ARG A 96 1.41 21.86 -4.00
C ARG A 96 -0.07 21.68 -4.28
N LYS A 97 -0.45 21.36 -5.53
CA LYS A 97 -1.85 21.24 -5.94
C LYS A 97 -2.60 20.18 -5.14
N PHE A 98 -1.98 19.03 -4.89
CA PHE A 98 -2.59 17.91 -4.17
C PHE A 98 -2.16 17.84 -2.70
N SER A 99 -1.42 18.85 -2.20
CA SER A 99 -0.89 18.88 -0.82
C SER A 99 -0.15 17.58 -0.43
N LEU A 100 0.63 17.05 -1.38
CA LEU A 100 1.39 15.81 -1.20
C LEU A 100 2.49 16.01 -0.18
N ARG A 101 2.80 14.95 0.58
CA ARG A 101 3.86 14.92 1.58
C ARG A 101 4.65 13.64 1.47
N THR A 102 5.92 13.68 1.88
CA THR A 102 6.76 12.49 1.98
C THR A 102 6.04 11.39 2.75
N GLY A 103 5.94 10.20 2.15
CA GLY A 103 5.19 9.07 2.68
C GLY A 103 3.84 8.81 2.02
N ASP A 104 3.32 9.74 1.20
CA ASP A 104 2.09 9.47 0.44
C ASP A 104 2.32 8.44 -0.67
N THR A 105 1.46 7.44 -0.73
CA THR A 105 1.37 6.55 -1.88
C THR A 105 0.61 7.27 -2.98
N VAL A 106 1.28 7.57 -4.09
CA VAL A 106 0.68 8.27 -5.23
C VAL A 106 0.59 7.30 -6.40
N SER A 107 -0.56 7.26 -7.05
CA SER A 107 -0.76 6.50 -8.28
C SER A 107 -1.35 7.38 -9.36
N GLY A 108 -0.95 7.13 -10.60
CA GLY A 108 -1.45 7.91 -11.71
C GLY A 108 -0.76 7.63 -13.04
N GLN A 109 -1.16 8.42 -14.03
CA GLN A 109 -0.63 8.32 -15.39
C GLN A 109 0.79 8.88 -15.41
N ILE A 110 1.71 8.16 -16.05
CA ILE A 110 3.10 8.55 -16.22
C ILE A 110 3.45 8.64 -17.71
N ARG A 111 4.59 9.28 -17.99
CA ARG A 111 5.19 9.29 -19.32
C ARG A 111 6.68 8.99 -19.25
N PRO A 112 7.27 8.45 -20.33
CA PRO A 112 8.70 8.29 -20.41
C PRO A 112 9.42 9.66 -20.41
N PRO A 113 10.71 9.68 -20.05
CA PRO A 113 11.55 10.86 -20.18
C PRO A 113 11.62 11.33 -21.64
N LYS A 114 11.64 12.64 -21.84
CA LYS A 114 12.03 13.25 -23.13
C LYS A 114 13.56 13.26 -23.27
N ASP A 115 14.08 13.65 -24.43
CA ASP A 115 15.52 13.64 -24.75
C ASP A 115 16.44 14.32 -23.71
N ASN A 116 15.93 15.28 -22.93
CA ASN A 116 16.67 15.99 -21.88
C ASN A 116 16.30 15.58 -20.44
N GLU A 117 15.48 14.55 -20.27
CA GLU A 117 15.02 14.05 -18.97
C GLU A 117 15.60 12.66 -18.69
N LYS A 118 15.84 12.34 -17.42
CA LYS A 118 16.40 11.04 -17.01
C LYS A 118 15.36 10.07 -16.45
N TYR A 119 14.23 10.60 -15.97
CA TYR A 119 13.25 9.86 -15.18
C TYR A 119 11.89 9.88 -15.85
N PHE A 120 11.05 8.89 -15.53
CA PHE A 120 9.62 8.98 -15.82
C PHE A 120 9.03 10.20 -15.13
N ALA A 121 7.98 10.80 -15.71
CA ALA A 121 7.31 11.95 -15.11
C ALA A 121 5.84 11.65 -14.90
N LEU A 122 5.31 12.06 -13.74
CA LEU A 122 3.89 11.97 -13.44
C LEU A 122 3.12 12.99 -14.29
N LEU A 123 2.17 12.51 -15.09
CA LEU A 123 1.28 13.34 -15.90
C LEU A 123 0.05 13.77 -15.10
N LYS A 124 -0.66 12.81 -14.55
CA LYS A 124 -1.93 13.01 -13.84
C LYS A 124 -1.94 12.13 -12.59
N VAL A 125 -2.29 12.72 -11.46
CA VAL A 125 -2.55 11.98 -10.22
C VAL A 125 -3.96 11.41 -10.32
N GLU A 126 -4.11 10.10 -10.19
CA GLU A 126 -5.42 9.43 -10.12
C GLU A 126 -5.82 9.12 -8.68
N ALA A 127 -4.85 8.82 -7.80
CA ALA A 127 -5.13 8.58 -6.38
C ALA A 127 -3.96 8.94 -5.47
N VAL A 128 -4.30 9.31 -4.24
CA VAL A 128 -3.37 9.56 -3.13
C VAL A 128 -3.81 8.69 -1.94
N ASN A 129 -2.93 7.83 -1.44
CA ASN A 129 -3.21 6.83 -0.38
C ASN A 129 -4.48 6.01 -0.67
N PHE A 130 -4.65 5.60 -1.93
CA PHE A 130 -5.82 4.85 -2.42
C PHE A 130 -7.13 5.64 -2.31
N GLU A 131 -7.07 6.96 -2.19
CA GLU A 131 -8.21 7.86 -2.10
C GLU A 131 -8.23 8.88 -3.24
N ASP A 132 -9.38 9.52 -3.41
CA ASP A 132 -9.51 10.62 -4.35
C ASP A 132 -8.54 11.75 -3.95
N PRO A 133 -7.76 12.32 -4.89
CA PRO A 133 -6.79 13.37 -4.57
C PRO A 133 -7.42 14.63 -3.97
N GLU A 134 -8.70 14.89 -4.21
CA GLU A 134 -9.45 16.00 -3.60
C GLU A 134 -9.76 15.71 -2.11
N GLU A 135 -10.14 14.48 -1.78
CA GLU A 135 -10.41 14.06 -0.40
C GLU A 135 -9.13 14.06 0.44
N ALA A 136 -8.03 13.58 -0.14
CA ALA A 136 -6.73 13.50 0.52
C ALA A 136 -6.21 14.88 0.99
N ARG A 137 -6.69 15.99 0.40
CA ARG A 137 -6.34 17.35 0.83
C ARG A 137 -6.92 17.75 2.18
N ASN A 138 -8.08 17.19 2.54
CA ASN A 138 -8.81 17.58 3.75
C ASN A 138 -8.43 16.73 4.98
N ARG A 139 -7.45 15.82 4.83
CA ARG A 139 -7.01 14.96 5.92
C ARG A 139 -6.35 15.74 7.06
N VAL A 140 -6.62 15.30 8.28
CA VAL A 140 -5.96 15.80 9.48
C VAL A 140 -4.49 15.34 9.49
N LEU A 141 -3.58 16.21 9.92
CA LEU A 141 -2.17 15.83 10.11
C LEU A 141 -2.08 14.74 11.18
N PHE A 142 -1.21 13.75 10.98
CA PHE A 142 -0.99 12.71 11.98
C PHE A 142 -0.63 13.30 13.35
N ASP A 143 0.23 14.34 13.37
CA ASP A 143 0.65 15.03 14.60
C ASP A 143 -0.49 15.78 15.32
N ASN A 144 -1.58 16.07 14.62
CA ASN A 144 -2.76 16.73 15.19
C ASN A 144 -3.79 15.74 15.74
N LEU A 145 -3.59 14.43 15.55
CA LEU A 145 -4.49 13.42 16.10
C LEU A 145 -4.30 13.31 17.61
N THR A 146 -5.39 13.11 18.34
CA THR A 146 -5.32 12.88 19.78
C THR A 146 -4.81 11.45 20.05
N PRO A 147 -3.67 11.28 20.75
CA PRO A 147 -3.17 9.97 21.09
C PRO A 147 -4.09 9.31 22.12
N MET A 148 -4.52 8.07 21.85
CA MET A 148 -5.42 7.30 22.70
C MET A 148 -4.85 5.91 22.94
N TYR A 149 -5.16 5.33 24.11
CA TYR A 149 -4.83 3.93 24.37
C TYR A 149 -5.60 2.99 23.42
N PRO A 150 -5.03 1.82 23.06
CA PRO A 150 -5.71 0.84 22.24
C PRO A 150 -7.04 0.40 22.85
N LYS A 151 -8.13 0.57 22.09
CA LYS A 151 -9.49 0.12 22.47
C LYS A 151 -9.91 -1.17 21.75
N SER A 152 -9.23 -1.49 20.65
CA SER A 152 -9.48 -2.68 19.85
C SER A 152 -8.28 -3.60 19.92
N ARG A 153 -8.51 -4.83 20.38
CA ARG A 153 -7.48 -5.85 20.54
C ARG A 153 -7.23 -6.59 19.21
N PHE A 154 -5.98 -6.97 18.97
CA PHE A 154 -5.60 -8.02 18.05
C PHE A 154 -5.61 -9.36 18.77
N ILE A 155 -6.40 -10.29 18.25
CA ILE A 155 -6.41 -11.69 18.64
C ILE A 155 -5.40 -12.41 17.74
N LEU A 156 -4.33 -12.91 18.32
CA LEU A 156 -3.23 -13.56 17.61
C LEU A 156 -3.43 -15.08 17.47
N GLU A 157 -4.28 -15.67 18.30
CA GLU A 157 -4.64 -17.09 18.20
C GLU A 157 -5.21 -17.41 16.81
N THR A 158 -4.68 -18.46 16.17
CA THR A 158 -5.09 -18.89 14.82
C THR A 158 -5.51 -20.34 14.72
N THR A 159 -4.74 -21.25 15.33
CA THR A 159 -5.09 -22.67 15.48
C THR A 159 -4.71 -23.14 16.89
N PRO A 160 -5.32 -24.23 17.42
CA PRO A 160 -5.01 -24.72 18.76
C PRO A 160 -3.54 -25.11 18.97
N GLU A 161 -2.86 -25.54 17.91
CA GLU A 161 -1.46 -25.98 17.91
C GLU A 161 -0.47 -24.82 18.00
N GLU A 162 -0.86 -23.61 17.61
CA GLU A 162 0.02 -22.44 17.64
C GLU A 162 0.07 -21.82 19.05
N LEU A 163 0.87 -22.44 19.91
CA LEU A 163 0.98 -22.07 21.32
C LEU A 163 1.58 -20.67 21.55
N SER A 164 2.51 -20.20 20.70
CA SER A 164 3.22 -18.94 20.95
C SER A 164 2.27 -17.75 20.93
N THR A 165 1.40 -17.68 19.91
CA THR A 165 0.43 -16.59 19.78
C THR A 165 -0.66 -16.65 20.86
N ARG A 166 -1.08 -17.85 21.26
CA ARG A 166 -2.04 -18.07 22.36
C ARG A 166 -1.49 -17.61 23.70
N VAL A 167 -0.23 -17.93 24.00
CA VAL A 167 0.45 -17.45 25.22
C VAL A 167 0.59 -15.94 25.18
N MET A 168 0.96 -15.35 24.03
CA MET A 168 1.00 -13.90 23.88
C MET A 168 -0.37 -13.25 24.10
N ASP A 169 -1.44 -13.84 23.58
CA ASP A 169 -2.80 -13.35 23.79
C ASP A 169 -3.20 -13.34 25.28
N LEU A 170 -2.76 -14.32 26.06
CA LEU A 170 -3.09 -14.39 27.48
C LEU A 170 -2.23 -13.46 28.33
N LEU A 171 -0.92 -13.37 28.05
CA LEU A 171 0.04 -12.68 28.91
C LEU A 171 0.33 -11.23 28.45
N CYS A 172 0.33 -11.00 27.14
CA CYS A 172 0.76 -9.77 26.50
C CYS A 172 -0.25 -9.32 25.41
N PRO A 173 -1.50 -9.00 25.77
CA PRO A 173 -2.52 -8.63 24.80
C PRO A 173 -2.07 -7.42 23.98
N THR A 174 -2.16 -7.53 22.65
CA THR A 174 -1.73 -6.49 21.71
C THR A 174 -2.97 -5.82 21.09
N GLY A 175 -2.96 -4.50 20.94
CA GLY A 175 -4.09 -3.75 20.36
C GLY A 175 -3.71 -2.83 19.20
N LYS A 176 -4.73 -2.29 18.52
CA LYS A 176 -4.56 -1.27 17.47
C LYS A 176 -4.02 0.03 18.08
N GLY A 177 -2.80 0.39 17.72
CA GLY A 177 -2.05 1.49 18.33
C GLY A 177 -1.09 1.06 19.45
N GLN A 178 -0.90 -0.24 19.67
CA GLN A 178 0.03 -0.75 20.67
C GLN A 178 1.48 -0.38 20.30
N ARG A 179 2.22 0.07 21.31
CA ARG A 179 3.69 0.17 21.27
C ARG A 179 4.24 -0.98 22.10
N GLY A 180 4.84 -1.95 21.44
CA GLY A 180 5.39 -3.15 22.07
C GLY A 180 6.90 -3.24 21.87
N LEU A 181 7.57 -3.94 22.78
CA LEU A 181 8.96 -4.30 22.67
C LEU A 181 9.10 -5.79 22.98
N ILE A 182 9.72 -6.54 22.06
CA ILE A 182 10.09 -7.94 22.29
C ILE A 182 11.56 -7.94 22.69
N VAL A 183 11.81 -8.19 23.98
CA VAL A 183 13.18 -8.31 24.51
C VAL A 183 13.59 -9.76 24.38
N ALA A 184 14.65 -10.02 23.62
CA ALA A 184 15.09 -11.35 23.26
C ALA A 184 16.63 -11.40 23.16
N PRO A 185 17.32 -12.31 23.88
CA PRO A 185 18.76 -12.51 23.68
C PRO A 185 19.04 -13.14 22.30
N PRO A 186 20.28 -13.13 21.81
CA PRO A 186 20.64 -13.81 20.57
C PRO A 186 20.19 -15.29 20.57
N TYR A 187 19.74 -15.78 19.41
CA TYR A 187 19.30 -17.17 19.20
C TYR A 187 18.08 -17.64 20.04
N SER A 188 17.26 -16.71 20.56
CA SER A 188 16.07 -17.04 21.37
C SER A 188 14.75 -17.12 20.57
N GLY A 189 14.82 -17.07 19.24
CA GLY A 189 13.63 -17.17 18.38
C GLY A 189 12.88 -15.85 18.15
N LYS A 190 13.55 -14.69 18.25
CA LYS A 190 12.98 -13.35 17.94
C LYS A 190 12.23 -13.35 16.60
N THR A 191 12.88 -13.92 15.58
CA THR A 191 12.40 -13.90 14.20
C THR A 191 11.17 -14.79 14.05
N VAL A 192 11.18 -15.97 14.67
CA VAL A 192 10.05 -16.92 14.65
C VAL A 192 8.81 -16.33 15.30
N ILE A 193 8.96 -15.65 16.45
CA ILE A 193 7.82 -14.97 17.10
C ILE A 193 7.28 -13.87 16.18
N LEU A 194 8.14 -13.06 15.57
CA LEU A 194 7.71 -11.99 14.68
C LEU A 194 6.95 -12.52 13.46
N GLN A 195 7.44 -13.60 12.84
CA GLN A 195 6.77 -14.30 11.74
C GLN A 195 5.39 -14.82 12.15
N LYS A 196 5.28 -15.46 13.33
CA LYS A 196 4.01 -15.97 13.84
C LYS A 196 2.99 -14.85 14.10
N VAL A 197 3.43 -13.72 14.65
CA VAL A 197 2.58 -12.54 14.86
C VAL A 197 2.12 -11.97 13.51
N ALA A 198 3.02 -11.83 12.54
CA ALA A 198 2.68 -11.38 11.18
C ALA A 198 1.60 -12.28 10.53
N ASN A 199 1.81 -13.59 10.56
CA ASN A 199 0.87 -14.57 10.01
C ASN A 199 -0.49 -14.52 10.70
N ALA A 200 -0.50 -14.36 12.02
CA ALA A 200 -1.73 -14.21 12.78
C ALA A 200 -2.50 -12.95 12.41
N ILE A 201 -1.80 -11.82 12.27
CA ILE A 201 -2.41 -10.55 11.84
C ILE A 201 -2.98 -10.68 10.43
N MET A 202 -2.24 -11.27 9.49
CA MET A 202 -2.73 -11.46 8.11
C MET A 202 -3.96 -12.35 8.04
N LYS A 203 -3.99 -13.44 8.81
CA LYS A 203 -5.10 -14.39 8.83
C LYS A 203 -6.34 -13.79 9.48
N ASN A 204 -6.19 -13.17 10.65
CA ASN A 204 -7.31 -12.72 11.47
C ASN A 204 -7.79 -11.31 11.09
N TYR A 205 -6.93 -10.49 10.47
CA TYR A 205 -7.21 -9.09 10.14
C TYR A 205 -6.74 -8.75 8.72
N PRO A 206 -7.40 -9.29 7.68
CA PRO A 206 -7.00 -9.06 6.28
C PRO A 206 -7.03 -7.59 5.86
N ASP A 207 -7.81 -6.74 6.55
CA ASP A 207 -7.91 -5.31 6.28
C ASP A 207 -6.73 -4.49 6.85
N VAL A 208 -5.85 -5.10 7.66
CA VAL A 208 -4.67 -4.42 8.20
C VAL A 208 -3.57 -4.36 7.14
N ILE A 209 -2.93 -3.19 7.05
CA ILE A 209 -1.71 -3.01 6.30
C ILE A 209 -0.55 -3.48 7.19
N LEU A 210 0.03 -4.64 6.84
CA LEU A 210 1.19 -5.20 7.51
C LEU A 210 2.46 -4.71 6.81
N ILE A 211 3.38 -4.13 7.57
CA ILE A 211 4.70 -3.70 7.10
C ILE A 211 5.74 -4.36 7.99
N ILE A 212 6.68 -5.08 7.38
CA ILE A 212 7.84 -5.65 8.06
C ILE A 212 9.07 -4.89 7.61
N LEU A 213 9.67 -4.13 8.52
CA LEU A 213 10.88 -3.36 8.29
C LEU A 213 12.07 -4.10 8.89
N LEU A 214 12.98 -4.55 8.02
CA LEU A 214 14.23 -5.20 8.40
C LEU A 214 15.37 -4.21 8.24
N ILE A 215 16.14 -4.00 9.29
CA ILE A 215 17.24 -3.02 9.32
C ILE A 215 18.52 -3.77 9.68
N ASP A 216 19.54 -3.63 8.83
CA ASP A 216 20.87 -4.24 9.04
C ASP A 216 20.82 -5.76 9.29
N GLU A 217 19.78 -6.42 8.74
CA GLU A 217 19.60 -7.87 8.85
C GLU A 217 20.30 -8.60 7.70
N ARG A 218 20.65 -9.86 7.95
CA ARG A 218 21.38 -10.68 6.98
C ARG A 218 20.50 -11.07 5.78
N PRO A 219 21.05 -11.19 4.57
CA PRO A 219 20.27 -11.49 3.36
C PRO A 219 19.40 -12.77 3.45
N GLU A 220 19.90 -13.80 4.14
CA GLU A 220 19.18 -15.05 4.37
C GLU A 220 17.94 -14.85 5.25
N GLU A 221 18.02 -14.03 6.30
CA GLU A 221 16.88 -13.71 7.19
C GLU A 221 15.83 -12.87 6.44
N VAL A 222 16.28 -11.95 5.58
CA VAL A 222 15.38 -11.18 4.69
C VAL A 222 14.63 -12.11 3.74
N THR A 223 15.33 -13.07 3.15
CA THR A 223 14.73 -14.02 2.20
C THR A 223 13.73 -14.94 2.89
N GLU A 224 14.06 -15.42 4.09
CA GLU A 224 13.15 -16.24 4.89
C GLU A 224 11.85 -15.49 5.22
N MET A 225 11.95 -14.24 5.67
CA MET A 225 10.77 -13.43 6.01
C MET A 225 9.87 -13.17 4.79
N LYS A 226 10.46 -12.93 3.61
CA LYS A 226 9.72 -12.72 2.35
C LYS A 226 8.94 -13.94 1.86
N ASN A 227 9.37 -15.14 2.23
CA ASN A 227 8.72 -16.38 1.78
C ASN A 227 7.54 -16.80 2.67
N ILE A 228 7.46 -16.26 3.89
CA ILE A 228 6.46 -16.64 4.89
C ILE A 228 5.26 -15.70 4.87
N VAL A 229 5.48 -14.43 4.52
CA VAL A 229 4.53 -13.31 4.58
C VAL A 229 4.18 -12.87 3.17
#